data_AF-A0A6N7EV20-F1
#
_entry.id   AF-A0A6N7EV20-F1
#
_cell.length_a   1.000
_cell.length_b   1.000
_cell.length_c   1.000
_cell.angle_alpha   90.00
_cell.angle_beta   90.00
_cell.angle_gamma   90.00
#
_symmetry.space_group_name_H-M   'P 1'
#
loop_
_entity.id
_entity.type
_entity.pdbx_description
1 polymer ?
#
loop_
_entity_poly.entity_id
_entity_poly.type
_entity_poly.pdbx_seq_one_letter_code
_entity_poly.pdbx_strand_id
1 'polypeptide(L)'
;MLEIFFNYFNHNETQLDEVSRTVMAAEDKPATLEKLQSNLAPRYQKSLSMVSMILAGNINKLPSKGLGLWHGLFHLAKCGNISLNQYVLQYNRLEQSRLDLSEIYKLNPVAYWYFAMMVIVSVGSSLISRIKVLPVFEDFFGDFGAELPAVTQWMLHGHYFWFSTVAFLIILLLAFLLPIHLRKNMSQLKPIPSYFKLIPLYYPVVRSYHQYLLLMYMHCGHFAGEGKALQVAQKALPKIKINQNTQAFLAIAEEMGAIDNEILFRKQAVIRQLLQQTKAAEGTMAIFVLLIFIALSVIPVYAMYLPIFQLGDIAS
;
A
#
# COMPACT_ATOMS: atom_id res chain seq x y z
N MET A 1 20.38 -0.60 -12.20
CA MET A 1 18.96 -0.93 -12.52
C MET A 1 18.08 -1.08 -11.29
N LEU A 2 18.48 -1.82 -10.24
CA LEU A 2 17.70 -1.92 -8.99
C LEU A 2 17.49 -0.56 -8.30
N GLU A 3 18.50 0.30 -8.18
CA GLU A 3 18.34 1.65 -7.61
C GLU A 3 17.38 2.54 -8.39
N ILE A 4 17.28 2.38 -9.72
CA ILE A 4 16.36 3.15 -10.57
C ILE A 4 14.93 2.66 -10.37
N PHE A 5 14.73 1.33 -10.30
CA PHE A 5 13.45 0.72 -9.97
C PHE A 5 13.01 1.14 -8.55
N PHE A 6 13.92 1.12 -7.57
CA PHE A 6 13.62 1.51 -6.20
C PHE A 6 13.41 3.02 -6.01
N ASN A 7 14.16 3.89 -6.71
CA ASN A 7 13.92 5.33 -6.69
C ASN A 7 12.56 5.68 -7.31
N TYR A 8 12.13 4.95 -8.34
CA TYR A 8 10.80 5.08 -8.94
C TYR A 8 9.67 4.68 -7.96
N PHE A 9 9.89 3.66 -7.13
CA PHE A 9 8.92 3.23 -6.12
C PHE A 9 8.97 4.04 -4.80
N ASN A 10 10.09 4.71 -4.50
CA ASN A 10 10.24 5.54 -3.30
C ASN A 10 9.77 6.99 -3.50
N HIS A 11 9.79 7.52 -4.73
CA HIS A 11 9.16 8.80 -5.04
C HIS A 11 7.64 8.62 -5.24
N ASN A 12 6.92 8.45 -4.14
CA ASN A 12 5.46 8.42 -4.14
C ASN A 12 4.82 9.81 -4.42
N GLU A 13 5.65 10.83 -4.62
CA GLU A 13 5.25 12.20 -4.91
C GLU A 13 5.04 12.38 -6.41
N THR A 14 3.91 12.96 -6.79
CA THR A 14 3.73 13.38 -8.18
C THR A 14 4.56 14.63 -8.46
N GLN A 15 4.90 14.88 -9.73
CA GLN A 15 5.53 16.14 -10.15
C GLN A 15 4.72 17.37 -9.70
N LEU A 16 3.39 17.22 -9.58
CA LEU A 16 2.52 18.26 -9.06
C LEU A 16 2.75 18.47 -7.56
N ASP A 17 2.87 17.42 -6.76
CA ASP A 17 3.12 17.52 -5.32
C ASP A 17 4.49 18.13 -5.01
N GLU A 18 5.50 17.87 -5.85
CA GLU A 18 6.85 18.47 -5.75
C GLU A 18 6.80 19.99 -5.99
N VAL A 19 6.23 20.42 -7.13
CA VAL A 19 6.06 21.84 -7.44
C VAL A 19 5.17 22.53 -6.38
N SER A 20 4.09 21.89 -5.98
CA SER A 20 3.15 22.46 -5.01
C SER A 20 3.80 22.65 -3.64
N ARG A 21 4.60 21.70 -3.15
CA ARG A 21 5.37 21.87 -1.91
C ARG A 21 6.26 23.10 -1.95
N THR A 22 7.07 23.22 -3.01
CA THR A 22 8.04 24.31 -3.13
C THR A 22 7.36 25.67 -3.20
N VAL A 23 6.27 25.78 -3.96
CA VAL A 23 5.50 27.03 -4.09
C VAL A 23 4.72 27.35 -2.82
N MET A 24 4.06 26.37 -2.20
CA MET A 24 3.20 26.61 -1.03
C MET A 24 3.98 26.85 0.27
N ALA A 25 5.22 26.39 0.35
CA ALA A 25 6.14 26.70 1.45
C ALA A 25 6.76 28.11 1.36
N ALA A 26 6.72 28.74 0.18
CA ALA A 26 7.32 30.06 -0.01
C ALA A 26 6.50 31.19 0.62
N GLU A 27 7.21 32.21 1.12
CA GLU A 27 6.63 33.48 1.57
C GLU A 27 5.91 34.17 0.40
N ASP A 28 6.64 34.40 -0.70
CA ASP A 28 6.10 34.92 -1.96
C ASP A 28 5.87 33.78 -2.97
N LYS A 29 4.61 33.32 -3.02
CA LYS A 29 4.18 32.20 -3.89
C LYS A 29 4.22 32.60 -5.37
N PRO A 30 3.69 33.76 -5.79
CA PRO A 30 3.80 34.22 -7.18
C PRO A 30 5.25 34.32 -7.68
N ALA A 31 6.16 34.96 -6.95
CA ALA A 31 7.54 35.13 -7.39
C ALA A 31 8.30 33.79 -7.47
N THR A 32 8.02 32.87 -6.53
CA THR A 32 8.60 31.52 -6.56
C THR A 32 8.10 30.72 -7.74
N LEU A 33 6.81 30.81 -8.06
CA LEU A 33 6.23 30.14 -9.22
C LEU A 33 6.85 30.65 -10.54
N GLU A 34 7.07 31.96 -10.68
CA GLU A 34 7.70 32.55 -11.86
C GLU A 34 9.14 32.03 -12.04
N LYS A 35 9.94 32.01 -10.97
CA LYS A 35 11.29 31.42 -10.97
C LYS A 35 11.31 29.94 -11.37
N LEU A 36 10.32 29.17 -10.93
CA LEU A 36 10.21 27.76 -11.29
C LEU A 36 9.78 27.58 -12.75
N GLN A 37 8.93 28.47 -13.27
CA GLN A 37 8.52 28.46 -14.68
C GLN A 37 9.67 28.75 -15.64
N SER A 38 10.61 29.62 -15.27
CA SER A 38 11.77 29.94 -16.12
C SER A 38 12.87 28.87 -16.09
N ASN A 39 13.00 28.11 -15.00
CA ASN A 39 14.17 27.27 -14.74
C ASN A 39 13.91 25.75 -14.82
N LEU A 40 12.65 25.29 -14.78
CA LEU A 40 12.35 23.85 -14.79
C LEU A 40 12.21 23.27 -16.19
N ALA A 41 12.57 21.99 -16.31
CA ALA A 41 12.46 21.22 -17.55
C ALA A 41 10.99 21.13 -18.06
N PRO A 42 10.77 20.96 -19.38
CA PRO A 42 9.43 20.94 -19.99
C PRO A 42 8.43 19.96 -19.36
N ARG A 43 8.92 18.86 -18.77
CA ARG A 43 8.10 17.86 -18.07
C ARG A 43 7.25 18.45 -16.92
N TYR A 44 7.69 19.54 -16.29
CA TYR A 44 7.00 20.19 -15.17
C TYR A 44 5.99 21.26 -15.60
N GLN A 45 5.94 21.65 -16.88
CA GLN A 45 5.08 22.74 -17.36
C GLN A 45 3.61 22.51 -17.03
N LYS A 46 3.13 21.26 -17.17
CA LYS A 46 1.77 20.90 -16.79
C LYS A 46 1.51 21.18 -15.31
N SER A 47 2.39 20.72 -14.41
CA SER A 47 2.28 20.95 -12.97
C SER A 47 2.33 22.44 -12.60
N LEU A 48 3.26 23.19 -13.21
CA LEU A 48 3.39 24.64 -13.01
C LEU A 48 2.13 25.39 -13.47
N SER A 49 1.57 25.01 -14.62
CA SER A 49 0.32 25.58 -15.10
C SER A 49 -0.84 25.29 -14.15
N MET A 50 -0.93 24.06 -13.60
CA MET A 50 -1.96 23.71 -12.61
C MET A 50 -1.82 24.55 -11.34
N VAL A 51 -0.61 24.67 -10.78
CA VAL A 51 -0.37 25.50 -9.58
C VAL A 51 -0.71 26.98 -9.85
N SER A 52 -0.37 27.50 -11.04
CA SER A 52 -0.74 28.86 -11.44
C SER A 52 -2.26 29.09 -11.46
N MET A 53 -3.01 28.12 -12.01
CA MET A 53 -4.48 28.19 -12.05
C MET A 53 -5.09 28.11 -10.66
N ILE A 54 -4.51 27.31 -9.76
CA ILE A 54 -4.94 27.17 -8.37
C ILE A 54 -4.76 28.47 -7.61
N LEU A 55 -3.58 29.09 -7.71
CA LEU A 55 -3.31 30.38 -7.07
C LEU A 55 -4.19 31.51 -7.65
N ALA A 56 -4.51 31.45 -8.94
CA ALA A 56 -5.43 32.39 -9.59
C ALA A 56 -6.92 32.10 -9.31
N GLY A 57 -7.25 31.05 -8.55
CA GLY A 57 -8.64 30.65 -8.26
C GLY A 57 -9.41 30.07 -9.45
N ASN A 58 -8.74 29.73 -10.56
CA ASN A 58 -9.37 29.21 -11.78
C ASN A 58 -9.50 27.68 -11.76
N ILE A 59 -10.38 27.17 -10.90
CA ILE A 59 -10.54 25.74 -10.64
C ILE A 59 -11.24 25.01 -11.79
N ASN A 60 -12.12 25.69 -12.51
CA ASN A 60 -12.99 25.08 -13.54
C ASN A 60 -12.20 24.52 -14.72
N LYS A 61 -10.98 25.00 -14.94
CA LYS A 61 -10.08 24.54 -16.02
C LYS A 61 -9.14 23.40 -15.59
N LEU A 62 -9.17 22.99 -14.31
CA LEU A 62 -8.30 21.93 -13.82
C LEU A 62 -8.79 20.55 -14.28
N PRO A 63 -7.86 19.62 -14.60
CA PRO A 63 -8.23 18.26 -14.96
C PRO A 63 -8.83 17.51 -13.76
N SER A 64 -9.79 16.63 -14.02
CA SER A 64 -10.45 15.82 -12.97
C SER A 64 -9.56 14.74 -12.36
N LYS A 65 -8.43 14.40 -13.00
CA LYS A 65 -7.46 13.39 -12.57
C LYS A 65 -6.07 13.99 -12.44
N GLY A 66 -5.24 13.40 -11.58
CA GLY A 66 -3.84 13.79 -11.40
C GLY A 66 -3.62 15.01 -10.51
N LEU A 67 -4.64 15.40 -9.74
CA LEU A 67 -4.60 16.54 -8.82
C LEU A 67 -3.76 16.29 -7.55
N GLY A 68 -3.16 15.11 -7.39
CA GLY A 68 -2.35 14.79 -6.21
C GLY A 68 -3.09 15.09 -4.90
N LEU A 69 -2.41 15.83 -4.03
CA LEU A 69 -2.94 16.30 -2.75
C LEU A 69 -4.07 17.33 -2.86
N TRP A 70 -4.13 18.11 -3.94
CA TRP A 70 -5.15 19.13 -4.16
C TRP A 70 -6.56 18.58 -4.24
N HIS A 71 -6.70 17.31 -4.67
CA HIS A 71 -8.00 16.66 -4.73
C HIS A 71 -8.75 16.72 -3.39
N GLY A 72 -8.06 16.53 -2.27
CA GLY A 72 -8.68 16.57 -0.94
C GLY A 72 -9.18 17.95 -0.56
N LEU A 73 -8.40 18.99 -0.86
CA LEU A 73 -8.77 20.39 -0.58
C LEU A 73 -9.95 20.85 -1.44
N PHE A 74 -9.97 20.51 -2.73
CA PHE A 74 -11.09 20.86 -3.60
C PHE A 74 -12.37 20.14 -3.21
N HIS A 75 -12.24 18.88 -2.80
CA HIS A 75 -13.39 18.12 -2.32
C HIS A 75 -13.94 18.70 -1.00
N LEU A 76 -13.06 19.12 -0.10
CA LEU A 76 -13.44 19.85 1.11
C LEU A 76 -14.13 21.17 0.78
N ALA A 77 -13.56 21.99 -0.10
CA ALA A 77 -14.14 23.26 -0.53
C ALA A 77 -15.52 23.10 -1.17
N LYS A 78 -15.75 22.02 -1.91
CA LYS A 78 -17.07 21.71 -2.50
C LYS A 78 -18.11 21.29 -1.45
N CYS A 79 -17.68 20.70 -0.33
CA CYS A 79 -18.57 20.23 0.73
C CYS A 79 -18.75 21.26 1.86
N GLY A 80 -17.84 22.22 1.96
CA GLY A 80 -17.82 23.30 2.93
C GLY A 80 -18.68 24.50 2.51
N ASN A 81 -18.77 25.47 3.41
CA ASN A 81 -19.44 26.75 3.19
C ASN A 81 -18.44 27.89 2.92
N ILE A 82 -17.15 27.57 2.92
CA ILE A 82 -16.04 28.52 2.81
C ILE A 82 -15.46 28.57 1.40
N SER A 83 -14.89 29.73 1.05
CA SER A 83 -14.20 29.96 -0.21
C SER A 83 -13.03 28.97 -0.42
N LEU A 84 -12.79 28.56 -1.67
CA LEU A 84 -11.66 27.67 -1.98
C LEU A 84 -10.33 28.25 -1.47
N ASN A 85 -10.12 29.55 -1.59
CA ASN A 85 -8.86 30.19 -1.25
C ASN A 85 -8.44 29.89 0.20
N GLN A 86 -9.40 29.84 1.13
CA GLN A 86 -9.13 29.50 2.53
C GLN A 86 -8.68 28.05 2.71
N TYR A 87 -9.17 27.12 1.88
CA TYR A 87 -8.70 25.73 1.84
C TYR A 87 -7.33 25.57 1.16
N VAL A 88 -7.05 26.34 0.11
CA VAL A 88 -5.75 26.32 -0.58
C VAL A 88 -4.62 26.68 0.38
N LEU A 89 -4.85 27.62 1.32
CA LEU A 89 -3.89 27.96 2.38
C LEU A 89 -3.57 26.79 3.33
N GLN A 90 -4.40 25.75 3.35
CA GLN A 90 -4.22 24.57 4.20
C GLN A 90 -3.35 23.48 3.56
N TYR A 91 -2.80 23.71 2.35
CA TYR A 91 -1.96 22.73 1.65
C TYR A 91 -0.82 22.18 2.52
N ASN A 92 -0.09 23.06 3.22
CA ASN A 92 1.05 22.66 4.04
C ASN A 92 0.64 21.72 5.19
N ARG A 93 -0.59 21.84 5.73
CA ARG A 93 -1.10 20.92 6.77
C ARG A 93 -1.42 19.53 6.21
N LEU A 94 -1.94 19.49 4.99
CA LEU A 94 -2.23 18.24 4.29
C LEU A 94 -0.93 17.54 3.88
N GLU A 95 0.06 18.30 3.43
CA GLU A 95 1.42 17.81 3.19
C GLU A 95 2.08 17.30 4.47
N GLN A 96 2.02 18.05 5.58
CA GLN A 96 2.54 17.58 6.86
C GLN A 96 1.89 16.26 7.27
N SER A 97 0.58 16.11 7.06
CA SER A 97 -0.13 14.86 7.33
C SER A 97 0.32 13.69 6.42
N ARG A 98 0.72 13.98 5.17
CA ARG A 98 1.34 12.98 4.28
C ARG A 98 2.74 12.59 4.77
N LEU A 99 3.51 13.53 5.29
CA LEU A 99 4.85 13.30 5.84
C LEU A 99 4.80 12.48 7.13
N ASP A 100 3.82 12.74 8.00
CA ASP A 100 3.55 11.95 9.20
C ASP A 100 3.32 10.46 8.87
N LEU A 101 2.67 10.19 7.73
CA LEU A 101 2.43 8.83 7.25
C LEU A 101 3.63 8.20 6.53
N SER A 102 4.72 8.95 6.28
CA SER A 102 5.82 8.50 5.43
C SER A 102 6.52 7.25 5.93
N GLU A 103 6.63 7.08 7.24
CA GLU A 103 7.20 5.87 7.85
C GLU A 103 6.34 4.63 7.60
N ILE A 104 5.02 4.79 7.47
CA ILE A 104 4.08 3.68 7.30
C ILE A 104 4.14 3.13 5.87
N TYR A 105 4.30 4.01 4.86
CA TYR A 105 4.30 3.58 3.46
C TYR A 105 5.67 3.34 2.84
N LYS A 106 6.78 3.68 3.51
CA LYS A 106 8.15 3.44 3.03
C LYS A 106 8.42 1.95 2.79
N LEU A 107 8.79 1.62 1.54
CA LEU A 107 9.10 0.25 1.13
C LEU A 107 10.46 -0.17 1.65
N ASN A 108 10.56 -1.37 2.24
CA ASN A 108 11.84 -1.95 2.62
C ASN A 108 12.40 -2.72 1.41
N PRO A 109 13.45 -2.24 0.71
CA PRO A 109 13.98 -2.87 -0.50
C PRO A 109 14.46 -4.30 -0.26
N VAL A 110 14.94 -4.59 0.96
CA VAL A 110 15.42 -5.93 1.33
C VAL A 110 14.29 -6.95 1.29
N ALA A 111 13.06 -6.57 1.67
CA ALA A 111 11.90 -7.45 1.61
C ALA A 111 11.62 -7.93 0.16
N TYR A 112 11.74 -7.04 -0.83
CA TYR A 112 11.56 -7.35 -2.26
C TYR A 112 12.56 -8.39 -2.76
N TRP A 113 13.80 -8.28 -2.29
CA TRP A 113 14.85 -9.22 -2.65
C TRP A 113 14.57 -10.62 -2.09
N TYR A 114 14.14 -10.72 -0.82
CA TYR A 114 13.72 -12.00 -0.24
C TYR A 114 12.57 -12.65 -1.01
N PHE A 115 11.57 -11.86 -1.43
CA PHE A 115 10.48 -12.36 -2.27
C PHE A 115 10.98 -12.95 -3.60
N ALA A 116 11.89 -12.25 -4.29
CA ALA A 116 12.46 -12.75 -5.55
C ALA A 116 13.26 -14.05 -5.35
N MET A 117 14.06 -14.13 -4.27
CA MET A 117 14.81 -15.35 -3.94
C MET A 117 13.90 -16.53 -3.61
N MET A 118 12.80 -16.32 -2.87
CA MET A 118 11.83 -17.37 -2.56
C MET A 118 11.20 -17.96 -3.83
N VAL A 119 10.85 -17.13 -4.81
CA VAL A 119 10.34 -17.60 -6.11
C VAL A 119 11.38 -18.48 -6.81
N ILE A 120 12.62 -18.00 -6.94
CA ILE A 120 13.67 -18.71 -7.65
C ILE A 120 13.96 -20.06 -6.99
N VAL A 121 14.14 -20.08 -5.66
CA VAL A 121 14.46 -21.30 -4.93
C VAL A 121 13.30 -22.29 -4.99
N SER A 122 12.06 -21.84 -4.80
CA SER A 122 10.90 -22.73 -4.75
C SER A 122 10.53 -23.33 -6.11
N VAL A 123 10.55 -22.51 -7.17
CA VAL A 123 10.29 -22.99 -8.53
C VAL A 123 11.46 -23.85 -9.01
N GLY A 124 12.69 -23.43 -8.72
CA GLY A 124 13.90 -24.14 -9.07
C GLY A 124 13.99 -25.52 -8.42
N SER A 125 13.76 -25.63 -7.11
CA SER A 125 13.77 -26.91 -6.40
C SER A 125 12.71 -27.86 -6.96
N SER A 126 11.48 -27.38 -7.14
CA SER A 126 10.38 -28.17 -7.68
C SER A 126 10.64 -28.68 -9.11
N LEU A 127 11.24 -27.85 -9.97
CA LEU A 127 11.64 -28.24 -11.33
C LEU A 127 12.75 -29.28 -11.33
N ILE A 128 13.79 -29.08 -10.51
CA ILE A 128 14.91 -30.03 -10.41
C ILE A 128 14.40 -31.38 -9.93
N SER A 129 13.58 -31.42 -8.88
CA SER A 129 12.97 -32.66 -8.40
C SER A 129 12.24 -33.40 -9.53
N ARG A 130 11.36 -32.71 -10.27
CA ARG A 130 10.54 -33.33 -11.31
C ARG A 130 11.31 -33.75 -12.57
N ILE A 131 12.26 -32.95 -13.04
CA ILE A 131 12.95 -33.20 -14.32
C ILE A 131 14.17 -34.11 -14.12
N LYS A 132 14.85 -34.03 -12.98
CA LYS A 132 16.12 -34.72 -12.76
C LYS A 132 16.01 -35.88 -11.80
N VAL A 133 15.26 -35.76 -10.72
CA VAL A 133 15.30 -36.76 -9.65
C VAL A 133 14.22 -37.81 -9.81
N LEU A 134 12.96 -37.39 -9.95
CA LEU A 134 11.83 -38.31 -9.98
C LEU A 134 11.85 -39.30 -11.16
N PRO A 135 12.27 -38.93 -12.39
CA PRO A 135 12.36 -39.86 -13.51
C PRO A 135 13.42 -40.94 -13.29
N VAL A 136 14.53 -40.61 -12.60
CA VAL A 136 15.58 -41.60 -12.28
C VAL A 136 15.02 -42.68 -11.34
N PHE A 137 14.16 -42.31 -10.40
CA PHE A 137 13.47 -43.29 -9.56
C PHE A 137 12.41 -44.09 -10.34
N GLU A 138 11.74 -43.47 -11.31
CA GLU A 138 10.80 -44.18 -12.18
C GLU A 138 11.48 -45.29 -12.96
N ASP A 139 12.58 -44.97 -13.65
CA ASP A 139 13.38 -45.94 -14.42
C ASP A 139 13.87 -47.07 -13.50
N PHE A 140 14.40 -46.72 -12.31
CA PHE A 140 14.88 -47.71 -11.35
C PHE A 140 13.77 -48.65 -10.86
N PHE A 141 12.60 -48.12 -10.47
CA PHE A 141 11.48 -48.96 -10.04
C PHE A 141 10.95 -49.83 -11.20
N GLY A 142 10.94 -49.29 -12.42
CA GLY A 142 10.57 -49.99 -13.64
C GLY A 142 11.44 -51.21 -13.92
N ASP A 143 12.75 -51.14 -13.66
CA ASP A 143 13.68 -52.27 -13.81
C ASP A 143 13.35 -53.46 -12.87
N PHE A 144 12.71 -53.20 -11.72
CA PHE A 144 12.22 -54.24 -10.80
C PHE A 144 10.76 -54.63 -11.03
N GLY A 145 10.10 -54.09 -12.07
CA GLY A 145 8.68 -54.32 -12.32
C GLY A 145 7.76 -53.75 -11.22
N ALA A 146 8.26 -52.80 -10.43
CA ALA A 146 7.51 -52.13 -9.37
C ALA A 146 7.04 -50.75 -9.83
N GLU A 147 5.96 -50.27 -9.22
CA GLU A 147 5.47 -48.91 -9.44
C GLU A 147 5.98 -47.97 -8.36
N LEU A 148 6.23 -46.70 -8.74
CA LEU A 148 6.55 -45.65 -7.78
C LEU A 148 5.43 -45.48 -6.73
N PRO A 149 5.77 -45.05 -5.50
CA PRO A 149 4.75 -44.71 -4.51
C PRO A 149 3.80 -43.61 -5.01
N ALA A 150 2.53 -43.68 -4.61
CA ALA A 150 1.45 -42.84 -5.13
C ALA A 150 1.73 -41.33 -5.07
N VAL A 151 2.35 -40.83 -3.98
CA VAL A 151 2.70 -39.41 -3.84
C VAL A 151 3.76 -38.99 -4.88
N THR A 152 4.74 -39.85 -5.12
CA THR A 152 5.81 -39.61 -6.10
C THR A 152 5.27 -39.67 -7.53
N GLN A 153 4.40 -40.64 -7.83
CA GLN A 153 3.69 -40.69 -9.11
C GLN A 153 2.85 -39.44 -9.36
N TRP A 154 2.07 -39.00 -8.36
CA TRP A 154 1.23 -37.81 -8.48
C TRP A 154 2.06 -36.54 -8.70
N MET A 155 3.26 -36.48 -8.13
CA MET A 155 4.18 -35.37 -8.33
C MET A 155 4.84 -35.39 -9.72
N LEU A 156 5.17 -36.56 -10.25
CA LEU A 156 5.81 -36.72 -11.56
C LEU A 156 4.83 -36.53 -12.71
N HIS A 157 3.74 -37.30 -12.71
CA HIS A 157 2.76 -37.37 -13.80
C HIS A 157 1.54 -36.47 -13.61
N GLY A 158 1.20 -36.18 -12.36
CA GLY A 158 0.01 -35.39 -12.04
C GLY A 158 0.17 -33.90 -12.31
N HIS A 159 -0.88 -33.17 -11.96
CA HIS A 159 -0.93 -31.72 -12.08
C HIS A 159 -0.39 -30.99 -10.84
N TYR A 160 0.10 -31.71 -9.82
CA TYR A 160 0.56 -31.14 -8.56
C TYR A 160 1.55 -30.00 -8.77
N PHE A 161 2.57 -30.20 -9.61
CA PHE A 161 3.58 -29.18 -9.91
C PHE A 161 2.96 -27.87 -10.40
N TRP A 162 2.04 -27.95 -11.37
CA TRP A 162 1.41 -26.77 -11.96
C TRP A 162 0.50 -26.07 -10.97
N PHE A 163 -0.38 -26.82 -10.29
CA PHE A 163 -1.31 -26.25 -9.31
C PHE A 163 -0.57 -25.59 -8.13
N SER A 164 0.41 -26.28 -7.55
CA SER A 164 1.18 -25.77 -6.41
C SER A 164 2.03 -24.56 -6.77
N THR A 165 2.72 -24.58 -7.92
CA THR A 165 3.53 -23.46 -8.39
C THR A 165 2.67 -22.24 -8.72
N VAL A 166 1.57 -22.42 -9.46
CA VAL A 166 0.68 -21.30 -9.81
C VAL A 166 0.00 -20.73 -8.57
N ALA A 167 -0.50 -21.57 -7.67
CA ALA A 167 -1.09 -21.11 -6.41
C ALA A 167 -0.08 -20.31 -5.56
N PHE A 168 1.16 -20.80 -5.46
CA PHE A 168 2.22 -20.10 -4.74
C PHE A 168 2.56 -18.75 -5.37
N LEU A 169 2.71 -18.70 -6.70
CA LEU A 169 2.97 -17.44 -7.41
C LEU A 169 1.82 -16.44 -7.23
N ILE A 170 0.56 -16.89 -7.24
CA ILE A 170 -0.60 -16.03 -6.97
C ILE A 170 -0.55 -15.47 -5.54
N ILE A 171 -0.29 -16.33 -4.55
CA ILE A 171 -0.23 -15.90 -3.14
C ILE A 171 0.92 -14.91 -2.93
N LEU A 172 2.10 -15.17 -3.50
CA LEU A 172 3.23 -14.24 -3.48
C LEU A 172 2.91 -12.92 -4.18
N LEU A 173 2.28 -12.98 -5.35
CA LEU A 173 1.87 -11.78 -6.08
C LEU A 173 0.88 -10.95 -5.27
N LEU A 174 -0.08 -11.58 -4.58
CA LEU A 174 -1.00 -10.89 -3.68
C LEU A 174 -0.29 -10.30 -2.46
N ALA A 175 0.60 -11.07 -1.83
CA ALA A 175 1.41 -10.61 -0.69
C ALA A 175 2.28 -9.40 -1.06
N PHE A 176 2.66 -9.29 -2.32
CA PHE A 176 3.40 -8.18 -2.89
C PHE A 176 2.52 -6.97 -3.26
N LEU A 177 1.47 -7.19 -4.06
CA LEU A 177 0.66 -6.13 -4.65
C LEU A 177 -0.26 -5.45 -3.63
N LEU A 178 -0.80 -6.18 -2.65
CA LEU A 178 -1.72 -5.65 -1.65
C LEU A 178 -1.10 -4.52 -0.83
N PRO A 179 0.05 -4.69 -0.15
CA PRO A 179 0.68 -3.61 0.60
C PRO A 179 1.13 -2.46 -0.31
N ILE A 180 1.65 -2.72 -1.53
CA ILE A 180 1.99 -1.65 -2.48
C ILE A 180 0.77 -0.79 -2.80
N HIS A 181 -0.37 -1.42 -3.08
CA HIS A 181 -1.60 -0.71 -3.41
C HIS A 181 -2.14 0.09 -2.21
N LEU A 182 -2.10 -0.47 -0.99
CA LEU A 182 -2.46 0.25 0.24
C LEU A 182 -1.59 1.50 0.41
N ARG A 183 -0.28 1.32 0.33
CA ARG A 183 0.73 2.37 0.53
C ARG A 183 0.62 3.48 -0.50
N LYS A 184 0.35 3.13 -1.76
CA LYS A 184 0.08 4.12 -2.82
C LYS A 184 -1.12 4.99 -2.49
N ASN A 185 -2.23 4.41 -2.03
CA ASN A 185 -3.40 5.20 -1.63
C ASN A 185 -3.11 6.07 -0.39
N MET A 186 -2.37 5.54 0.59
CA MET A 186 -1.96 6.29 1.78
C MET A 186 -1.11 7.51 1.43
N SER A 187 -0.12 7.34 0.54
CA SER A 187 0.76 8.42 0.09
C SER A 187 0.03 9.56 -0.62
N GLN A 188 -1.07 9.24 -1.32
CA GLN A 188 -1.90 10.22 -2.02
C GLN A 188 -3.07 10.72 -1.16
N LEU A 189 -3.13 10.34 0.12
CA LEU A 189 -4.21 10.70 1.06
C LEU A 189 -5.61 10.39 0.48
N LYS A 190 -5.72 9.25 -0.21
CA LYS A 190 -6.97 8.78 -0.84
C LYS A 190 -7.63 7.70 0.00
N PRO A 191 -8.97 7.67 0.07
CA PRO A 191 -9.68 6.62 0.77
C PRO A 191 -9.38 5.27 0.15
N ILE A 192 -8.95 4.32 0.98
CA ILE A 192 -8.71 2.93 0.56
C ILE A 192 -10.04 2.28 0.13
N PRO A 193 -10.08 1.57 -1.02
CA PRO A 193 -11.27 0.86 -1.49
C PRO A 193 -11.80 -0.20 -0.51
N SER A 194 -13.11 -0.49 -0.59
CA SER A 194 -13.80 -1.39 0.36
C SER A 194 -13.33 -2.84 0.34
N TYR A 195 -12.77 -3.34 -0.77
CA TYR A 195 -12.34 -4.74 -0.85
C TYR A 195 -11.17 -5.08 0.10
N PHE A 196 -10.36 -4.10 0.51
CA PHE A 196 -9.36 -4.34 1.56
C PHE A 196 -9.97 -4.63 2.92
N LYS A 197 -11.24 -4.27 3.16
CA LYS A 197 -11.96 -4.61 4.39
C LYS A 197 -12.30 -6.10 4.45
N LEU A 198 -12.31 -6.80 3.31
CA LEU A 198 -12.55 -8.25 3.26
C LEU A 198 -11.33 -9.04 3.72
N ILE A 199 -10.14 -8.44 3.70
CA ILE A 199 -8.90 -9.08 4.11
C ILE A 199 -8.71 -8.81 5.61
N PRO A 200 -8.91 -9.80 6.50
CA PRO A 200 -8.91 -9.58 7.95
C PRO A 200 -7.60 -8.95 8.45
N LEU A 201 -6.50 -9.29 7.78
CA LEU A 201 -5.18 -8.82 8.12
C LEU A 201 -4.99 -7.31 7.92
N TYR A 202 -5.54 -6.76 6.84
CA TYR A 202 -5.42 -5.33 6.52
C TYR A 202 -6.60 -4.51 7.02
N TYR A 203 -7.71 -5.12 7.38
CA TYR A 203 -8.87 -4.45 7.96
C TYR A 203 -8.54 -3.43 9.07
N PRO A 204 -7.76 -3.77 10.12
CA PRO A 204 -7.43 -2.81 11.18
C PRO A 204 -6.63 -1.61 10.64
N VAL A 205 -5.68 -1.86 9.74
CA VAL A 205 -4.87 -0.82 9.09
C VAL A 205 -5.75 0.14 8.29
N VAL A 206 -6.68 -0.39 7.48
CA VAL A 206 -7.62 0.41 6.68
C VAL A 206 -8.51 1.25 7.58
N ARG A 207 -9.03 0.67 8.67
CA ARG A 207 -9.89 1.38 9.62
C ARG A 207 -9.16 2.55 10.28
N SER A 208 -7.96 2.31 10.81
CA SER A 208 -7.16 3.36 11.46
C SER A 208 -6.74 4.44 10.44
N TYR A 209 -6.46 4.07 9.20
CA TYR A 209 -6.11 5.02 8.15
C TYR A 209 -7.29 5.89 7.76
N HIS A 210 -8.48 5.31 7.63
CA HIS A 210 -9.71 6.07 7.37
C HIS A 210 -10.02 7.03 8.52
N GLN A 211 -9.79 6.63 9.77
CA GLN A 211 -9.91 7.54 10.93
C GLN A 211 -8.90 8.69 10.85
N TYR A 212 -7.65 8.39 10.53
CA TYR A 212 -6.62 9.43 10.31
C TYR A 212 -7.02 10.41 9.21
N LEU A 213 -7.53 9.90 8.08
CA LEU A 213 -7.95 10.72 6.96
C LEU A 213 -9.09 11.67 7.32
N LEU A 214 -10.08 11.22 8.10
CA LEU A 214 -11.15 12.10 8.58
C LEU A 214 -10.62 13.17 9.52
N LEU A 215 -9.75 12.81 10.49
CA LEU A 215 -9.14 13.77 11.41
C LEU A 215 -8.33 14.82 10.66
N MET A 216 -7.61 14.42 9.61
CA MET A 216 -6.90 15.34 8.73
C MET A 216 -7.85 16.30 7.99
N TYR A 217 -8.95 15.79 7.44
CA TYR A 217 -9.95 16.62 6.73
C TYR A 217 -10.62 17.61 7.69
N MET A 218 -10.95 17.16 8.90
CA MET A 218 -11.47 18.01 9.96
C MET A 218 -10.46 19.10 10.35
N HIS A 219 -9.19 18.74 10.53
CA HIS A 219 -8.12 19.70 10.84
C HIS A 219 -8.02 20.79 9.76
N CYS A 220 -8.02 20.39 8.49
CA CYS A 220 -7.97 21.34 7.37
C CYS A 220 -9.22 22.23 7.33
N GLY A 221 -10.40 21.68 7.58
CA GLY A 221 -11.65 22.44 7.64
C GLY A 221 -11.65 23.47 8.76
N HIS A 222 -11.24 23.07 9.96
CA HIS A 222 -11.19 23.95 11.13
C HIS A 222 -10.27 25.16 10.89
N PHE A 223 -9.04 24.92 10.42
CA PHE A 223 -8.09 26.00 10.11
C PHE A 223 -8.44 26.81 8.86
N ALA A 224 -9.28 26.29 7.96
CA ALA A 224 -9.87 27.10 6.89
C ALA A 224 -10.94 28.08 7.42
N GLY A 225 -11.42 27.88 8.65
CA GLY A 225 -12.43 28.69 9.31
C GLY A 225 -13.82 28.06 9.36
N GLU A 226 -13.97 26.77 9.01
CA GLU A 226 -15.29 26.11 9.02
C GLU A 226 -15.81 25.97 10.45
N GLY A 227 -17.01 26.50 10.71
CA GLY A 227 -17.66 26.38 12.02
C GLY A 227 -18.21 24.98 12.33
N LYS A 228 -18.31 24.10 11.32
CA LYS A 228 -18.74 22.68 11.47
C LYS A 228 -17.83 21.76 10.65
N ALA A 229 -16.52 21.83 10.92
CA ALA A 229 -15.48 21.10 10.22
C ALA A 229 -15.68 19.58 10.26
N LEU A 230 -16.19 19.01 11.36
CA LEU A 230 -16.50 17.58 11.43
C LEU A 230 -17.55 17.17 10.40
N GLN A 231 -18.63 17.96 10.27
CA GLN A 231 -19.71 17.66 9.32
C GLN A 231 -19.23 17.79 7.87
N VAL A 232 -18.42 18.81 7.58
CA VAL A 232 -17.82 19.00 6.25
C VAL A 232 -16.89 17.84 5.91
N ALA A 233 -16.05 17.38 6.84
CA ALA A 233 -15.17 16.24 6.65
C ALA A 233 -15.96 14.94 6.40
N GLN A 234 -17.06 14.70 7.12
CA GLN A 234 -17.93 13.55 6.91
C GLN A 234 -18.64 13.58 5.55
N LYS A 235 -19.13 14.75 5.12
CA LYS A 235 -19.68 14.94 3.77
C LYS A 235 -18.63 14.68 2.69
N ALA A 236 -17.40 15.12 2.93
CA ALA A 236 -16.29 14.90 2.02
C ALA A 236 -15.86 13.42 1.94
N LEU A 237 -16.03 12.65 3.02
CA LEU A 237 -15.62 11.26 3.12
C LEU A 237 -16.79 10.35 3.55
N PRO A 238 -17.86 10.22 2.74
CA PRO A 238 -19.11 9.59 3.15
C PRO A 238 -18.99 8.08 3.43
N LYS A 239 -17.99 7.42 2.83
CA LYS A 239 -17.73 5.98 3.03
C LYS A 239 -16.96 5.68 4.32
N ILE A 240 -16.44 6.71 4.99
CA ILE A 240 -15.64 6.60 6.21
C ILE A 240 -16.56 6.80 7.41
N LYS A 241 -16.75 5.73 8.18
CA LYS A 241 -17.52 5.77 9.42
C LYS A 241 -16.57 5.73 10.61
N ILE A 242 -16.78 6.64 11.56
CA ILE A 242 -16.10 6.63 12.86
C ILE A 242 -17.08 6.10 13.92
N ASN A 243 -16.54 5.55 15.01
CA ASN A 243 -17.33 5.18 16.18
C ASN A 243 -18.16 6.38 16.68
N GLN A 244 -19.42 6.13 17.03
CA GLN A 244 -20.37 7.13 17.55
C GLN A 244 -19.78 7.90 18.73
N ASN A 245 -19.11 7.21 19.66
CA ASN A 245 -18.48 7.86 20.82
C ASN A 245 -17.45 8.90 20.36
N THR A 246 -16.57 8.52 19.44
CA THR A 246 -15.54 9.45 18.93
C THR A 246 -16.15 10.59 18.13
N GLN A 247 -17.23 10.36 17.38
CA GLN A 247 -17.96 11.43 16.70
C GLN A 247 -18.55 12.43 17.68
N ALA A 248 -19.19 11.95 18.76
CA ALA A 248 -19.74 12.80 19.81
C ALA A 248 -18.64 13.61 20.51
N PHE A 249 -17.54 12.98 20.91
CA PHE A 249 -16.40 13.69 21.53
C PHE A 249 -15.82 14.78 20.62
N LEU A 250 -15.67 14.51 19.32
CA LEU A 250 -15.15 15.50 18.38
C LEU A 250 -16.13 16.65 18.14
N ALA A 251 -17.43 16.38 18.10
CA ALA A 251 -18.46 17.41 17.99
C ALA A 251 -18.47 18.32 19.24
N ILE A 252 -18.37 17.74 20.43
CA ILE A 252 -18.30 18.49 21.69
C ILE A 252 -17.03 19.34 21.75
N ALA A 253 -15.88 18.77 21.38
CA ALA A 253 -14.63 19.51 21.28
C ALA A 253 -14.72 20.70 20.30
N GLU A 254 -15.51 20.54 19.24
CA GLU A 254 -15.80 21.58 18.25
C GLU A 254 -16.62 22.74 18.80
N GLU A 255 -17.65 22.44 19.58
CA GLU A 255 -18.45 23.47 20.24
C GLU A 255 -17.70 24.20 21.37
N MET A 256 -16.76 23.51 22.02
CA MET A 256 -15.97 24.08 23.13
C MET A 256 -14.70 24.83 22.68
N GLY A 257 -14.39 24.87 21.38
CA GLY A 257 -13.16 25.51 20.87
C GLY A 257 -11.86 24.82 21.30
N ALA A 258 -11.92 23.57 21.77
CA ALA A 258 -10.76 22.79 22.23
C ALA A 258 -10.22 21.83 21.14
N ILE A 259 -10.61 22.04 19.88
CA ILE A 259 -10.36 21.12 18.75
C ILE A 259 -8.88 20.94 18.45
N ASP A 260 -8.09 22.02 18.49
CA ASP A 260 -6.72 22.03 17.96
C ASP A 260 -5.84 20.97 18.62
N ASN A 261 -5.82 20.99 19.96
CA ASN A 261 -5.04 20.06 20.76
C ASN A 261 -5.60 18.64 20.67
N GLU A 262 -6.92 18.51 20.66
CA GLU A 262 -7.60 17.21 20.61
C GLU A 262 -7.36 16.48 19.28
N ILE A 263 -7.44 17.18 18.15
CA ILE A 263 -7.14 16.62 16.83
C ILE A 263 -5.68 16.19 16.76
N LEU A 264 -4.75 17.04 17.20
CA LEU A 264 -3.33 16.74 17.13
C LEU A 264 -2.99 15.49 17.94
N PHE A 265 -3.49 15.43 19.19
CA PHE A 265 -3.32 14.27 20.06
C PHE A 265 -3.89 12.98 19.43
N ARG A 266 -5.12 13.02 18.91
CA ARG A 266 -5.74 11.86 18.27
C ARG A 266 -5.03 11.44 16.99
N LYS A 267 -4.60 12.38 16.16
CA LYS A 267 -3.80 12.08 14.96
C LYS A 267 -2.54 11.30 15.33
N GLN A 268 -1.79 11.76 16.32
CA GLN A 268 -0.59 11.08 16.79
C GLN A 268 -0.89 9.68 17.36
N ALA A 269 -1.96 9.54 18.14
CA ALA A 269 -2.39 8.23 18.64
C ALA A 269 -2.74 7.25 17.50
N VAL A 270 -3.47 7.71 16.48
CA VAL A 270 -3.84 6.91 15.31
C VAL A 270 -2.61 6.56 14.46
N ILE A 271 -1.64 7.47 14.29
CA ILE A 271 -0.39 7.17 13.58
C ILE A 271 0.38 6.05 14.27
N ARG A 272 0.52 6.11 15.60
CA ARG A 272 1.19 5.04 16.38
C ARG A 272 0.48 3.70 16.20
N GLN A 273 -0.85 3.71 16.29
CA GLN A 273 -1.67 2.52 16.06
C GLN A 273 -1.52 1.98 14.63
N LEU A 274 -1.51 2.85 13.63
CA LEU A 274 -1.28 2.50 12.24
C LEU A 274 0.08 1.86 12.01
N LEU A 275 1.13 2.41 12.58
CA LEU A 275 2.48 1.87 12.48
C LEU A 275 2.54 0.46 13.07
N GLN A 276 1.98 0.27 14.27
CA GLN A 276 1.95 -1.03 14.94
C GLN A 276 1.13 -2.06 14.15
N GLN A 277 -0.06 -1.69 13.67
CA GLN A 277 -0.93 -2.58 12.90
C GLN A 277 -0.33 -2.92 11.53
N THR A 278 0.35 -1.98 10.88
CA THR A 278 1.02 -2.21 9.59
C THR A 278 2.19 -3.17 9.76
N LYS A 279 3.04 -2.96 10.77
CA LYS A 279 4.14 -3.87 11.10
C LYS A 279 3.64 -5.27 11.47
N ALA A 280 2.56 -5.36 12.26
CA ALA A 280 1.94 -6.63 12.60
C ALA A 280 1.40 -7.34 11.35
N ALA A 281 0.68 -6.63 10.48
CA ALA A 281 0.17 -7.18 9.23
C ALA A 281 1.29 -7.71 8.31
N GLU A 282 2.39 -6.97 8.20
CA GLU A 282 3.56 -7.39 7.43
C GLU A 282 4.26 -8.61 8.03
N GLY A 283 4.45 -8.64 9.35
CA GLY A 283 5.04 -9.79 10.04
C GLY A 283 4.18 -11.04 9.87
N THR A 284 2.87 -10.93 10.04
CA THR A 284 1.94 -12.04 9.83
C THR A 284 1.93 -12.50 8.35
N MET A 285 1.89 -11.60 7.37
CA MET A 285 2.01 -11.97 5.95
C MET A 285 3.32 -12.71 5.68
N ALA A 286 4.44 -12.22 6.22
CA ALA A 286 5.74 -12.85 6.02
C ALA A 286 5.78 -14.28 6.59
N ILE A 287 5.18 -14.51 7.76
CA ILE A 287 5.05 -15.86 8.34
C ILE A 287 4.22 -16.76 7.43
N PHE A 288 3.06 -16.30 6.92
CA PHE A 288 2.24 -17.09 6.00
C PHE A 288 3.01 -17.45 4.72
N VAL A 289 3.70 -16.48 4.11
CA VAL A 289 4.52 -16.72 2.92
C VAL A 289 5.64 -17.72 3.22
N LEU A 290 6.29 -17.60 4.37
CA LEU A 290 7.35 -18.53 4.79
C LEU A 290 6.82 -19.95 4.97
N LEU A 291 5.67 -20.13 5.62
CA LEU A 291 5.05 -21.45 5.80
C LEU A 291 4.72 -22.11 4.46
N ILE A 292 4.19 -21.33 3.50
CA ILE A 292 3.87 -21.85 2.18
C ILE A 292 5.15 -22.17 1.41
N PHE A 293 6.17 -21.32 1.49
CA PHE A 293 7.48 -21.57 0.87
C PHE A 293 8.12 -22.85 1.41
N ILE A 294 8.06 -23.08 2.72
CA ILE A 294 8.53 -24.31 3.36
C ILE A 294 7.73 -25.50 2.86
N ALA A 295 6.40 -25.44 2.88
CA ALA A 295 5.56 -26.54 2.38
C ALA A 295 5.89 -26.89 0.92
N LEU A 296 6.02 -25.88 0.06
CA LEU A 296 6.33 -26.08 -1.35
C LEU A 296 7.75 -26.60 -1.59
N SER A 297 8.70 -26.35 -0.68
CA SER A 297 10.07 -26.88 -0.77
C SER A 297 10.21 -28.27 -0.15
N VAL A 298 9.47 -28.55 0.93
CA VAL A 298 9.55 -29.82 1.66
C VAL A 298 8.79 -30.95 0.96
N ILE A 299 7.62 -30.67 0.36
CA ILE A 299 6.85 -31.72 -0.32
C ILE A 299 7.64 -32.37 -1.49
N PRO A 300 8.32 -31.61 -2.37
CA PRO A 300 9.22 -32.18 -3.38
C PRO A 300 10.31 -33.07 -2.81
N VAL A 301 10.93 -32.61 -1.73
CA VAL A 301 11.98 -33.36 -1.04
C VAL A 301 11.42 -34.65 -0.48
N TYR A 302 10.26 -34.60 0.18
CA TYR A 302 9.59 -35.78 0.70
C TYR A 302 9.24 -36.79 -0.41
N ALA A 303 8.72 -36.32 -1.55
CA ALA A 303 8.42 -37.18 -2.70
C ALA A 303 9.65 -37.86 -3.30
N MET A 304 10.84 -37.25 -3.17
CA MET A 304 12.12 -37.85 -3.55
C MET A 304 12.62 -38.88 -2.53
N TYR A 305 12.38 -38.67 -1.24
CA TYR A 305 12.82 -39.59 -0.18
C TYR A 305 11.92 -40.81 -0.04
N LEU A 306 10.61 -40.67 -0.31
CA LEU A 306 9.64 -41.76 -0.13
C LEU A 306 10.02 -43.04 -0.92
N PRO A 307 10.38 -42.98 -2.22
CA PRO A 307 10.85 -44.15 -2.95
C PRO A 307 12.10 -44.78 -2.33
N ILE A 308 13.06 -43.97 -1.86
CA ILE A 308 14.33 -44.45 -1.28
C ILE A 308 14.10 -45.40 -0.10
N PHE A 309 13.13 -45.08 0.76
CA PHE A 309 12.80 -45.94 1.89
C PHE A 309 12.13 -47.26 1.48
N GLN A 310 11.42 -47.26 0.35
CA GLN A 310 10.74 -48.45 -0.19
C GLN A 310 11.66 -49.31 -1.05
N LEU A 311 12.82 -48.80 -1.49
CA LEU A 311 13.80 -49.57 -2.26
C LEU A 311 14.26 -50.84 -1.55
N GLY A 312 14.35 -50.81 -0.21
CA GLY A 312 14.75 -51.98 0.58
C GLY A 312 13.79 -53.16 0.47
N ASP A 313 12.49 -52.89 0.30
CA ASP A 313 11.44 -53.92 0.19
C ASP A 313 11.36 -54.51 -1.23
N ILE A 314 11.89 -53.81 -2.23
CA ILE A 314 11.79 -54.19 -3.65
C ILE A 314 13.07 -54.89 -4.13
N ALA A 315 14.21 -54.59 -3.51
CA ALA A 315 15.50 -55.19 -3.84
C ALA A 315 15.77 -56.52 -3.12
N SER A 316 14.92 -56.92 -2.17
CA SER A 316 14.97 -58.19 -1.41
C SER A 316 14.11 -59.28 -2.03
#